data_AF-A0A023NB78-F1
#
_entry.id   AF-A0A023NB78-F1
#
_cell.length_a   1.000
_cell.length_b   1.000
_cell.length_c   1.000
_cell.angle_alpha   90.00
_cell.angle_beta   90.00
_cell.angle_gamma   90.00
#
_symmetry.space_group_name_H-M   'P 1'
#
loop_
_entity.id
_entity.type
_entity.pdbx_description
1 polymer ?
#
loop_
_entity_poly.entity_id
_entity_poly.type
_entity_poly.pdbx_seq_one_letter_code
_entity_poly.pdbx_strand_id
1 'polypeptide(L)'
;CKASCGWPEKTTLASGSNPVTSCGIDDNPLTNYNAVSGCNSGVAYMCSDQTPWAISETESYGFAATSISGGTEDSWCCACYQLTFMSSPLIGKTMIVQSTNTGGDLGANQFDIAM
;
A
#
# COMPACT_ATOMS: atom_id res chain seq x y z
N CYS A 1 2.26 4.62 10.01
CA CYS A 1 2.28 5.97 9.42
C CYS A 1 1.11 6.12 8.47
N LYS A 2 0.76 7.34 8.02
CA LYS A 2 -0.05 7.51 6.80
C LYS A 2 0.74 7.01 5.59
N ALA A 3 0.09 6.24 4.72
CA ALA A 3 0.68 5.70 3.50
C ALA A 3 0.94 6.81 2.47
N SER A 4 2.03 6.72 1.70
CA SER A 4 2.44 7.78 0.77
C SER A 4 1.44 8.01 -0.36
N CYS A 5 0.79 6.96 -0.87
CA CYS A 5 -0.27 7.07 -1.88
C CYS A 5 -1.61 7.55 -1.30
N GLY A 6 -1.68 7.82 0.01
CA GLY A 6 -2.80 8.48 0.65
C GLY A 6 -2.75 10.02 0.59
N TRP A 7 -1.70 10.57 -0.02
CA TRP A 7 -1.64 12.00 -0.35
C TRP A 7 -2.30 12.27 -1.72
N PRO A 8 -3.04 13.39 -1.88
CA PRO A 8 -3.51 13.83 -3.18
C PRO A 8 -2.36 14.01 -4.19
N GLU A 9 -2.68 13.93 -5.48
CA GLU A 9 -1.75 14.22 -6.60
C GLU A 9 -0.52 13.32 -6.68
N LYS A 10 -0.52 12.20 -5.95
CA LYS A 10 0.53 11.17 -6.04
C LYS A 10 0.48 10.34 -7.31
N THR A 11 -0.69 10.22 -7.92
CA THR A 11 -0.94 9.55 -9.19
C THR A 11 -2.24 10.06 -9.80
N THR A 12 -2.45 9.79 -11.10
CA THR A 12 -3.75 10.01 -11.75
C THR A 12 -4.71 8.88 -11.41
N LEU A 13 -5.75 9.20 -10.66
CA LEU A 13 -6.78 8.25 -10.27
C LEU A 13 -7.95 8.23 -11.27
N ALA A 14 -8.64 7.09 -11.37
CA ALA A 14 -9.86 6.99 -12.16
C ALA A 14 -10.94 7.96 -11.62
N SER A 15 -11.80 8.46 -12.50
CA SER A 15 -12.89 9.35 -12.12
C SER A 15 -13.75 8.74 -11.00
N GLY A 16 -14.00 9.51 -9.94
CA GLY A 16 -14.73 9.05 -8.76
C GLY A 16 -13.90 8.23 -7.74
N SER A 17 -12.61 8.02 -7.99
CA SER A 17 -11.69 7.38 -7.04
C SER A 17 -11.02 8.40 -6.13
N ASN A 18 -10.51 7.92 -4.99
CA ASN A 18 -9.80 8.73 -4.00
C ASN A 18 -8.39 8.18 -3.76
N PRO A 19 -7.47 8.98 -3.19
CA PRO A 19 -6.21 8.47 -2.66
C PRO A 19 -6.43 7.34 -1.65
N VAL A 20 -5.38 6.59 -1.32
CA VAL A 20 -5.47 5.55 -0.29
C VAL A 20 -5.99 6.14 1.02
N THR A 21 -7.10 5.60 1.51
CA THR A 21 -7.74 6.08 2.73
C THR A 21 -6.79 5.95 3.91
N SER A 22 -6.72 6.98 4.74
CA SER A 22 -6.07 6.91 6.06
C SER A 22 -7.13 6.85 7.15
N CYS A 23 -6.79 6.29 8.31
CA CYS A 23 -7.69 6.22 9.45
C CYS A 23 -7.20 7.08 10.62
N GLY A 24 -8.12 7.46 11.51
CA GLY A 24 -7.81 8.03 12.81
C GLY A 24 -7.16 7.01 13.74
N ILE A 25 -6.78 7.45 14.95
CA ILE A 25 -6.22 6.55 15.98
C ILE A 25 -7.24 5.49 16.46
N ASP A 26 -8.53 5.76 16.25
CA ASP A 26 -9.67 4.91 16.53
C ASP A 26 -10.08 4.04 15.34
N ASP A 27 -9.22 3.95 14.31
CA ASP A 27 -9.42 3.17 13.08
C ASP A 27 -10.61 3.63 12.21
N ASN A 28 -11.17 4.82 12.48
CA ASN A 28 -12.22 5.38 11.65
C ASN A 28 -11.64 6.05 10.39
N PRO A 29 -12.19 5.77 9.18
CA PRO A 29 -11.74 6.38 7.94
C PRO A 29 -11.78 7.91 7.97
N LEU A 30 -10.69 8.55 7.55
CA LEU A 30 -10.60 9.99 7.41
C LEU A 30 -10.98 10.41 5.99
N THR A 31 -11.85 11.41 5.88
CA THR A 31 -12.22 12.02 4.59
C THR A 31 -11.27 13.14 4.17
N ASN A 32 -10.45 13.66 5.09
CA ASN A 32 -9.44 14.65 4.80
C ASN A 32 -8.13 14.00 4.34
N TYR A 33 -7.97 13.82 3.03
CA TYR A 33 -6.74 13.28 2.43
C TYR A 33 -5.50 14.19 2.63
N ASN A 34 -5.66 15.42 3.09
CA ASN A 34 -4.55 16.30 3.48
C ASN A 34 -4.18 16.19 4.97
N ALA A 35 -4.83 15.31 5.75
CA ALA A 35 -4.48 15.09 7.15
C ALA A 35 -3.01 14.63 7.29
N VAL A 36 -2.32 15.21 8.27
CA VAL A 36 -0.90 14.95 8.55
C VAL A 36 -0.73 13.54 9.10
N SER A 37 0.33 12.85 8.66
CA SER A 37 0.72 11.53 9.15
C SER A 37 0.95 11.53 10.66
N GLY A 38 0.47 10.51 11.37
CA GLY A 38 0.79 10.29 12.78
C GLY A 38 2.30 10.15 13.03
N CYS A 39 3.06 9.66 12.05
CA CYS A 39 4.54 9.62 12.13
C CYS A 39 5.20 11.00 12.04
N ASN A 40 4.44 12.03 11.71
CA ASN A 40 4.84 13.43 11.68
C ASN A 40 3.99 14.25 12.68
N SER A 41 3.61 13.63 13.80
CA SER A 41 2.78 14.25 14.86
C SER A 41 1.37 14.68 14.40
N GLY A 42 0.83 14.04 13.37
CA GLY A 42 -0.53 14.25 12.88
C GLY A 42 -1.55 13.23 13.40
N VAL A 43 -2.66 13.09 12.66
CA VAL A 43 -3.82 12.26 13.06
C VAL A 43 -4.14 11.14 12.07
N ALA A 44 -3.39 11.03 10.97
CA ALA A 44 -3.64 10.04 9.92
C ALA A 44 -2.69 8.84 10.05
N TYR A 45 -3.28 7.65 10.13
CA TYR A 45 -2.61 6.36 10.25
C TYR A 45 -3.04 5.45 9.10
N MET A 46 -2.35 4.33 8.94
CA MET A 46 -2.80 3.25 8.06
C MET A 46 -4.04 2.60 8.69
N CYS A 47 -5.07 2.32 7.90
CA CYS A 47 -6.27 1.65 8.38
C CYS A 47 -6.01 0.17 8.63
N SER A 48 -6.66 -0.42 9.63
CA SER A 48 -6.49 -1.84 9.97
C SER A 48 -7.09 -2.76 8.91
N ASP A 49 -8.01 -2.29 8.07
CA ASP A 49 -8.51 -3.03 6.91
C ASP A 49 -7.50 -3.12 5.75
N GLN A 50 -6.37 -2.41 5.85
CA GLN A 50 -5.27 -2.49 4.89
C GLN A 50 -4.23 -3.57 5.28
N THR A 51 -4.65 -4.61 6.00
CA THR A 51 -3.85 -5.80 6.33
C THR A 51 -4.10 -6.94 5.33
N PRO A 52 -3.16 -7.87 5.13
CA PRO A 52 -3.30 -8.97 4.19
C PRO A 52 -4.26 -10.05 4.69
N TRP A 53 -4.88 -10.79 3.77
CA TRP A 53 -5.74 -11.93 4.09
C TRP A 53 -5.62 -13.04 3.06
N ALA A 54 -5.83 -14.28 3.52
CA ALA A 54 -5.83 -15.44 2.64
C ALA A 54 -7.19 -15.56 1.92
N ILE A 55 -7.13 -15.80 0.61
CA ILE A 55 -8.28 -16.20 -0.22
C ILE A 55 -8.39 -17.73 -0.23
N SER A 56 -7.24 -18.40 -0.26
CA SER A 56 -7.12 -19.86 -0.19
C SER A 56 -5.76 -20.25 0.42
N GLU A 57 -5.49 -21.55 0.49
CA GLU A 57 -4.17 -22.05 0.88
C GLU A 57 -3.04 -21.60 -0.06
N THR A 58 -3.33 -21.23 -1.31
CA THR A 58 -2.29 -20.86 -2.30
C THR A 58 -2.35 -19.41 -2.76
N GLU A 59 -3.33 -18.63 -2.30
CA GLU A 59 -3.55 -17.26 -2.76
C GLU A 59 -3.95 -16.34 -1.60
N SER A 60 -3.37 -15.14 -1.58
CA SER A 60 -3.68 -14.09 -0.60
C SER A 60 -3.77 -12.72 -1.28
N TYR A 61 -4.54 -11.80 -0.69
CA TYR A 61 -4.55 -10.39 -1.10
C TYR A 61 -3.93 -9.53 0.00
N GLY A 62 -3.47 -8.34 -0.36
CA GLY A 62 -2.97 -7.39 0.63
C GLY A 62 -2.43 -6.11 0.01
N PHE A 63 -1.50 -5.50 0.74
CA PHE A 63 -0.97 -4.16 0.45
C PHE A 63 0.55 -4.16 0.64
N ALA A 64 1.24 -3.27 -0.06
CA ALA A 64 2.70 -3.15 0.06
C ALA A 64 3.17 -1.71 -0.11
N ALA A 65 4.30 -1.39 0.52
CA ALA A 65 5.14 -0.30 0.05
C ALA A 65 6.02 -0.80 -1.10
N THR A 66 6.14 -0.03 -2.18
CA THR A 66 6.89 -0.47 -3.37
C THR A 66 7.89 0.56 -3.85
N SER A 67 8.96 0.04 -4.47
CA SER A 67 9.92 0.79 -5.27
C SER A 67 10.18 0.00 -6.55
N ILE A 68 9.63 0.46 -7.67
CA ILE A 68 9.70 -0.25 -8.95
C ILE A 68 10.68 0.45 -9.87
N SER A 69 11.65 -0.31 -10.38
CA SER A 69 12.72 0.22 -11.22
C SER A 69 12.17 0.84 -12.50
N GLY A 70 12.60 2.05 -12.81
CA GLY A 70 12.13 2.79 -13.98
C GLY A 70 10.76 3.46 -13.80
N GLY A 71 10.15 3.35 -12.63
CA GLY A 71 8.91 4.03 -12.27
C GLY A 71 9.12 5.17 -11.26
N THR A 72 8.01 5.82 -10.92
CA THR A 72 7.87 6.73 -9.78
C THR A 72 6.56 6.44 -9.06
N GLU A 73 6.30 7.12 -7.93
CA GLU A 73 5.01 7.01 -7.23
C GLU A 73 3.80 7.22 -8.16
N ASP A 74 3.91 8.10 -9.17
CA ASP A 74 2.85 8.31 -10.17
C ASP A 74 2.49 7.02 -10.92
N SER A 75 3.49 6.17 -11.19
CA SER A 75 3.30 4.92 -11.94
C SER A 75 2.84 3.72 -11.11
N TRP A 76 3.12 3.71 -9.80
CA TRP A 76 2.82 2.54 -8.95
C TRP A 76 1.78 2.81 -7.87
N CYS A 77 1.51 4.06 -7.51
CA CYS A 77 0.49 4.33 -6.49
C CYS A 77 -0.86 3.77 -6.94
N CYS A 78 -1.48 3.01 -6.04
CA CYS A 78 -2.74 2.30 -6.24
C CYS A 78 -2.71 1.19 -7.30
N ALA A 79 -1.57 0.94 -7.98
CA ALA A 79 -1.42 -0.18 -8.89
C ALA A 79 -1.43 -1.51 -8.14
N CYS A 80 -1.94 -2.56 -8.79
CA CYS A 80 -1.95 -3.92 -8.26
C CYS A 80 -0.94 -4.80 -8.99
N TYR A 81 -0.26 -5.66 -8.23
CA TYR A 81 0.74 -6.60 -8.73
C TYR A 81 0.43 -8.00 -8.21
N GLN A 82 0.49 -9.00 -9.07
CA GLN A 82 0.50 -10.39 -8.64
C GLN A 82 1.95 -10.84 -8.42
N LEU A 83 2.28 -11.16 -7.19
CA LEU A 83 3.53 -11.74 -6.78
C LEU A 83 3.40 -13.26 -6.82
N THR A 84 4.37 -13.94 -7.42
CA THR A 84 4.53 -15.39 -7.31
C THR A 84 5.80 -15.65 -6.53
N PHE A 85 5.68 -16.23 -5.33
CA PHE A 85 6.85 -16.49 -4.50
C PHE A 85 7.70 -17.61 -5.11
N MET A 86 9.01 -17.37 -5.22
CA MET A 86 9.95 -18.31 -5.84
C MET A 86 10.85 -19.04 -4.83
N SER A 87 10.67 -18.78 -3.54
CA SER A 87 11.50 -19.33 -2.45
C SER A 87 10.65 -19.95 -1.34
N SER A 88 11.24 -20.92 -0.63
CA SER A 88 10.63 -21.56 0.54
C SER A 88 10.44 -20.55 1.68
N PRO A 89 9.36 -20.64 2.49
CA PRO A 89 8.32 -21.69 2.50
C PRO A 89 7.13 -21.41 1.58
N LEU A 90 7.12 -20.31 0.84
CA LEU A 90 5.95 -19.85 0.08
C LEU A 90 6.00 -20.20 -1.41
N ILE A 91 7.01 -20.95 -1.86
CA ILE A 91 7.25 -21.23 -3.28
C ILE A 91 5.97 -21.69 -4.01
N GLY A 92 5.65 -21.01 -5.11
CA GLY A 92 4.46 -21.27 -5.93
C GLY A 92 3.15 -20.67 -5.42
N LYS A 93 3.07 -20.19 -4.17
CA LYS A 93 1.92 -19.41 -3.69
C LYS A 93 1.94 -18.03 -4.36
N THR A 94 0.76 -17.44 -4.49
CA THR A 94 0.58 -16.10 -5.07
C THR A 94 0.04 -15.11 -4.04
N MET A 95 0.40 -13.84 -4.23
CA MET A 95 -0.21 -12.74 -3.49
C MET A 95 -0.50 -11.58 -4.43
N ILE A 96 -1.75 -11.09 -4.47
CA ILE A 96 -2.08 -9.85 -5.17
C ILE A 96 -1.99 -8.70 -4.18
N VAL A 97 -1.11 -7.74 -4.45
CA VAL A 97 -0.90 -6.58 -3.58
C VAL A 97 -1.23 -5.29 -4.30
N GLN A 98 -1.90 -4.37 -3.59
CA GLN A 98 -1.96 -2.98 -4.00
C GLN A 98 -0.78 -2.20 -3.43
N SER A 99 -0.09 -1.43 -4.26
CA SER A 99 0.96 -0.51 -3.81
C SER A 99 0.33 0.74 -3.19
N THR A 100 0.44 0.88 -1.86
CA THR A 100 -0.15 2.00 -1.10
C THR A 100 0.88 2.98 -0.56
N ASN A 101 2.16 2.59 -0.55
CA ASN A 101 3.23 3.38 0.04
C ASN A 101 4.51 3.27 -0.79
N THR A 102 5.48 4.14 -0.52
CA THR A 102 6.89 3.96 -0.88
C THR A 102 7.77 4.25 0.34
N GLY A 103 8.95 3.65 0.38
CA GLY A 103 9.97 3.89 1.41
C GLY A 103 11.26 4.38 0.76
N GLY A 104 11.92 5.37 1.36
CA GLY A 104 13.16 5.95 0.80
C GLY A 104 14.37 5.00 0.89
N ASP A 105 14.25 3.95 1.70
CA ASP A 105 15.23 2.88 1.91
C ASP A 105 14.96 1.65 1.03
N LEU A 106 13.87 1.62 0.27
CA LEU A 106 13.53 0.49 -0.60
C LEU A 106 14.47 0.42 -1.80
N GLY A 107 15.05 -0.77 -2.00
CA GLY A 107 15.83 -1.11 -3.17
C GLY A 107 14.99 -1.27 -4.45
N ALA A 108 15.69 -1.54 -5.55
CA ALA A 108 15.10 -1.78 -6.85
C ALA A 108 14.15 -2.99 -6.85
N ASN A 109 12.91 -2.79 -7.29
CA ASN A 109 11.84 -3.80 -7.35
C ASN A 109 11.50 -4.44 -5.99
N GLN A 110 11.69 -3.70 -4.91
CA GLN A 110 11.36 -4.16 -3.56
C GLN A 110 9.89 -3.93 -3.24
N PHE A 111 9.26 -4.96 -2.68
CA PHE A 111 7.92 -4.92 -2.10
C PHE A 111 8.05 -5.18 -0.60
N ASP A 112 7.72 -4.19 0.21
CA ASP A 112 7.59 -4.33 1.66
C ASP A 112 6.12 -4.60 1.99
N ILE A 113 5.80 -5.88 2.24
CA ILE A 113 4.42 -6.35 2.40
C ILE A 113 3.92 -5.91 3.77
N ALA A 114 2.80 -5.19 3.79
CA ALA A 114 2.16 -4.80 5.05
C ALA A 114 1.61 -6.04 5.77
N MET A 115 1.77 -6.08 7.10
CA MET A 115 1.33 -7.19 7.97
C MET A 115 1.04 -6.70 9.38
#